data_AF-A0A3M2GJ57-F1
#
_entry.id   AF-A0A3M2GJ57-F1
#
_cell.length_a   1.000
_cell.length_b   1.000
_cell.length_c   1.000
_cell.angle_alpha   90.00
_cell.angle_beta   90.00
_cell.angle_gamma   90.00
#
_symmetry.space_group_name_H-M   'P 1'
#
loop_
_entity.id
_entity.type
_entity.pdbx_description
1 polymer ?
#
loop_
_entity_poly.entity_id
_entity_poly.type
_entity_poly.pdbx_seq_one_letter_code
_entity_poly.pdbx_strand_id
1 'polypeptide(L)'
;MARRPLARWTRSAPSSATTPPSPRRRRGAGRVRAARTGLGALRRLGWSALVGGDPRAWGSAFVALVVTGLVSLVAGVALSAMTGTLESLPGLLLLQPATLAMTGNIYGAFGSRLGTSLHTGTFRLTTRLDSVVGQNTLASLVLGVVVSVATAVAAKGVAVAFDVTPTMSLADFVVVSTVAGTFAGLVLVAIALALAALAARRGWDLD
;
A
#
# COMPACT_ATOMS: atom_id res chain seq x y z
N MET A 1 23.11 25.62 -59.29
CA MET A 1 22.94 24.60 -60.33
C MET A 1 24.12 23.64 -60.24
N ALA A 2 23.84 22.34 -60.10
CA ALA A 2 24.74 21.19 -60.35
C ALA A 2 26.02 21.02 -59.50
N ARG A 3 26.53 19.83 -59.17
CA ARG A 3 26.13 18.42 -59.19
C ARG A 3 27.25 17.68 -58.41
N ARG A 4 26.92 16.62 -57.64
CA ARG A 4 27.87 15.62 -57.07
C ARG A 4 28.63 14.87 -58.20
N PRO A 5 29.80 14.23 -57.95
CA PRO A 5 29.86 12.79 -57.59
C PRO A 5 31.06 12.40 -56.67
N LEU A 6 30.92 11.52 -55.67
CA LEU A 6 30.94 10.03 -55.63
C LEU A 6 32.30 9.33 -55.87
N ALA A 7 32.58 8.41 -54.92
CA ALA A 7 33.37 7.18 -54.96
C ALA A 7 34.89 7.26 -54.69
N ARG A 8 35.37 6.53 -53.68
CA ARG A 8 35.84 5.14 -53.88
C ARG A 8 36.09 4.43 -52.54
N TRP A 9 35.36 3.33 -52.32
CA TRP A 9 35.64 2.33 -51.30
C TRP A 9 36.87 1.52 -51.72
N THR A 10 37.84 1.32 -50.81
CA THR A 10 38.86 0.27 -50.93
C THR A 10 38.80 -0.62 -49.70
N ARG A 11 38.39 -1.88 -49.92
CA ARG A 11 38.51 -2.99 -48.98
C ARG A 11 39.96 -3.45 -48.93
N SER A 12 40.45 -3.77 -47.73
CA SER A 12 41.56 -4.69 -47.55
C SER A 12 41.43 -5.42 -46.21
N ALA A 13 41.03 -6.69 -46.30
CA ALA A 13 41.38 -7.75 -45.35
C ALA A 13 42.02 -8.87 -46.19
N PRO A 14 43.04 -9.58 -45.68
CA PRO A 14 42.71 -10.88 -45.09
C PRO A 14 43.60 -11.37 -43.92
N SER A 15 42.96 -12.20 -43.09
CA SER A 15 43.42 -13.29 -42.19
C SER A 15 44.90 -13.43 -41.78
N SER A 16 45.13 -13.53 -40.47
CA SER A 16 45.93 -14.63 -39.91
C SER A 16 45.36 -15.07 -38.55
N ALA A 17 45.13 -16.38 -38.44
CA ALA A 17 44.66 -17.05 -37.25
C ALA A 17 45.81 -17.21 -36.25
N THR A 18 45.55 -16.90 -34.98
CA THR A 18 46.35 -17.39 -33.84
C THR A 18 45.40 -17.79 -32.71
N THR A 19 45.51 -19.05 -32.34
CA THR A 19 44.76 -19.81 -31.35
C THR A 19 44.81 -19.16 -29.96
N PRO A 20 43.71 -19.04 -29.20
CA PRO A 20 43.79 -18.60 -27.81
C PRO A 20 44.35 -19.74 -26.91
N PRO A 21 45.25 -19.45 -25.96
CA PRO A 21 45.74 -20.45 -25.02
C PRO A 21 44.66 -20.87 -24.01
N SER A 22 44.70 -22.15 -23.62
CA SER A 22 43.78 -22.80 -22.69
C SER A 22 43.80 -22.20 -21.27
N PRO A 23 42.67 -22.20 -20.54
CA PRO A 23 42.61 -21.60 -19.21
C PRO A 23 43.36 -22.45 -18.19
N ARG A 24 44.53 -21.96 -17.76
CA ARG A 24 45.29 -22.52 -16.64
C ARG A 24 44.48 -22.39 -15.34
N ARG A 25 44.16 -23.55 -14.80
CA ARG A 25 43.52 -23.81 -13.52
C ARG A 25 44.37 -23.29 -12.34
N ARG A 26 44.14 -22.05 -11.88
CA ARG A 26 44.66 -21.59 -10.58
C ARG A 26 43.70 -21.98 -9.46
N ARG A 27 44.00 -23.12 -8.83
CA ARG A 27 43.41 -23.56 -7.56
C ARG A 27 43.94 -22.70 -6.41
N GLY A 28 43.00 -22.15 -5.64
CA GLY A 28 43.00 -22.14 -4.17
C GLY A 28 44.13 -21.44 -3.42
N ALA A 29 43.96 -20.16 -3.09
CA ALA A 29 44.61 -19.54 -1.92
C ALA A 29 43.93 -18.22 -1.42
N GLY A 30 42.68 -17.95 -1.79
CA GLY A 30 42.02 -16.66 -1.44
C GLY A 30 40.76 -16.74 -0.58
N ARG A 31 40.23 -17.94 -0.30
CA ARG A 31 38.87 -18.07 0.26
C ARG A 31 38.79 -18.10 1.79
N VAL A 32 39.90 -18.15 2.52
CA VAL A 32 39.86 -18.43 3.98
C VAL A 32 39.92 -17.15 4.85
N ARG A 33 40.22 -15.96 4.29
CA ARG A 33 40.24 -14.70 5.06
C ARG A 33 38.94 -13.89 5.03
N ALA A 34 38.05 -14.11 4.07
CA ALA A 34 36.82 -13.31 3.92
C ALA A 34 35.65 -13.78 4.80
N ALA A 35 35.72 -14.99 5.38
CA ALA A 35 34.61 -15.58 6.13
C ALA A 35 34.56 -15.16 7.62
N ARG A 36 35.62 -14.51 8.15
CA ARG A 36 35.69 -14.11 9.57
C ARG A 36 35.15 -12.70 9.86
N THR A 37 34.82 -11.90 8.85
CA THR A 37 34.30 -10.54 9.01
C THR A 37 32.76 -10.45 9.02
N GLY A 38 32.04 -11.49 8.59
CA GLY A 38 30.57 -11.48 8.56
C GLY A 38 29.91 -11.60 9.94
N LEU A 39 30.47 -12.41 10.83
CA LEU A 39 29.90 -12.66 12.16
C LEU A 39 30.10 -11.51 13.17
N GLY A 40 31.13 -10.68 12.97
CA GLY A 40 31.39 -9.51 13.82
C GLY A 40 30.52 -8.29 13.49
N ALA A 41 30.12 -8.14 12.22
CA ALA A 41 29.21 -7.08 11.78
C ALA A 41 27.78 -7.33 12.30
N LEU A 42 27.33 -8.58 12.30
CA LEU A 42 26.02 -8.98 12.81
C LEU A 42 25.87 -8.74 14.32
N ARG A 43 26.95 -8.86 15.11
CA ARG A 43 26.95 -8.58 16.56
C ARG A 43 26.97 -7.10 16.94
N ARG A 44 27.24 -6.20 15.99
CA ARG A 44 27.23 -4.74 16.18
C ARG A 44 25.95 -4.08 15.67
N LEU A 45 25.04 -4.81 15.02
CA LEU A 45 23.64 -4.41 14.92
C LEU A 45 22.99 -4.53 16.30
N GLY A 46 23.40 -3.63 17.20
CA GLY A 46 22.68 -3.39 18.44
C GLY A 46 21.32 -2.80 18.13
N TRP A 47 20.42 -2.88 19.10
CA TRP A 47 19.07 -2.31 19.06
C TRP A 47 19.00 -0.89 18.49
N SER A 48 20.05 -0.08 18.64
CA SER A 48 20.18 1.25 18.04
C SER A 48 20.23 1.30 16.51
N ALA A 49 20.55 0.20 15.83
CA ALA A 49 20.46 0.09 14.37
C ALA A 49 19.04 -0.29 13.89
N LEU A 50 18.23 -0.91 14.76
CA LEU A 50 16.80 -1.18 14.55
C LEU A 50 15.92 0.01 14.97
N VAL A 51 16.34 0.73 16.01
CA VAL A 51 15.64 1.84 16.67
C VAL A 51 16.27 3.19 16.28
N GLY A 52 17.24 3.20 15.36
CA GLY A 52 17.94 4.39 14.91
C GLY A 52 17.06 5.26 14.01
N GLY A 53 16.04 5.88 14.59
CA GLY A 53 15.15 6.84 13.93
C GLY A 53 15.43 8.27 14.41
N ASP A 54 15.29 9.24 13.51
CA ASP A 54 15.37 10.67 13.79
C ASP A 54 14.44 11.05 14.96
N PRO A 55 14.93 11.68 16.06
CA PRO A 55 14.10 12.12 17.18
C PRO A 55 12.82 12.87 16.79
N ARG A 56 12.84 13.58 15.66
CA ARG A 56 11.67 14.29 15.13
C ARG A 56 10.60 13.34 14.59
N ALA A 57 11.02 12.23 13.97
CA ALA A 57 10.12 11.18 13.48
C ALA A 57 9.40 10.48 14.65
N TRP A 58 10.06 10.30 15.79
CA TRP A 58 9.41 9.80 17.01
C TRP A 58 8.32 10.76 17.50
N GLY A 59 8.59 12.07 17.43
CA GLY A 59 7.62 13.09 17.79
C GLY A 59 6.39 13.09 16.89
N SER A 60 6.58 13.10 15.57
CA SER A 60 5.46 13.06 14.62
C SER A 60 4.66 11.75 14.71
N ALA A 61 5.34 10.61 14.84
CA ALA A 61 4.70 9.31 15.03
C ALA A 61 3.92 9.24 16.36
N PHE A 62 4.48 9.75 17.46
CA PHE A 62 3.79 9.81 18.74
C PHE A 62 2.52 10.67 18.65
N VAL A 63 2.60 11.86 18.04
CA VAL A 63 1.44 12.72 17.83
C VAL A 63 0.39 12.03 16.96
N ALA A 64 0.80 11.37 15.88
CA ALA A 64 -0.12 10.61 15.02
C ALA A 64 -0.80 9.47 15.79
N LEU A 65 -0.08 8.75 16.65
CA LEU A 65 -0.62 7.69 17.49
C LEU A 65 -1.59 8.22 18.54
N VAL A 66 -1.27 9.34 19.20
CA VAL A 66 -2.16 9.99 20.17
C VAL A 66 -3.46 10.43 19.50
N VAL A 67 -3.36 11.13 18.36
CA VAL A 67 -4.54 11.57 17.59
C VAL A 67 -5.37 10.37 17.15
N THR A 68 -4.73 9.32 16.62
CA THR A 68 -5.42 8.09 16.21
C THR A 68 -6.11 7.43 17.40
N GLY A 69 -5.43 7.31 18.54
CA GLY A 69 -5.99 6.76 19.77
C GLY A 69 -7.21 7.54 20.25
N LEU A 70 -7.16 8.88 20.22
CA LEU A 70 -8.31 9.72 20.57
C LEU A 70 -9.50 9.51 19.62
N VAL A 71 -9.26 9.46 18.31
CA VAL A 71 -10.31 9.19 17.31
C VAL A 71 -10.89 7.77 17.50
N SER A 72 -10.04 6.78 17.76
CA SER A 72 -10.46 5.41 18.05
C SER A 72 -11.28 5.31 19.34
N LEU A 73 -10.94 6.08 20.37
CA LEU A 73 -11.74 6.17 21.59
C LEU A 73 -13.13 6.72 21.31
N VAL A 74 -13.24 7.79 20.50
CA VAL A 74 -14.55 8.33 20.09
C VAL A 74 -15.37 7.29 19.34
N ALA A 75 -14.75 6.56 18.39
CA ALA A 75 -15.41 5.48 17.68
C ALA A 75 -15.86 4.34 18.61
N GLY A 76 -15.04 3.97 19.60
CA GLY A 76 -15.37 2.97 20.61
C GLY A 76 -16.52 3.39 21.52
N VAL A 77 -16.56 4.66 21.94
CA VAL A 77 -17.69 5.22 22.70
C VAL A 77 -18.98 5.22 21.87
N ALA A 78 -18.90 5.59 20.60
CA ALA A 78 -20.04 5.52 19.68
C ALA A 78 -20.55 4.08 19.52
N LEU A 79 -19.64 3.11 19.40
CA LEU A 79 -19.99 1.69 19.35
C LEU A 79 -20.63 1.20 20.67
N SER A 80 -20.10 1.64 21.81
CA SER A 80 -20.64 1.34 23.14
C SER A 80 -22.05 1.90 23.33
N ALA A 81 -22.39 3.02 22.69
CA ALA A 81 -23.76 3.54 22.72
C ALA A 81 -24.73 2.66 21.92
N MET A 82 -24.23 1.83 21.00
CA MET A 82 -25.01 0.92 20.15
C MET A 82 -25.01 -0.53 20.65
N THR A 83 -24.45 -0.80 21.83
CA THR A 83 -24.30 -2.18 22.35
C THR A 83 -25.62 -2.94 22.43
N GLY A 84 -26.73 -2.27 22.78
CA GLY A 84 -28.05 -2.93 22.80
C GLY A 84 -28.48 -3.49 21.43
N THR A 85 -28.15 -2.82 20.33
CA THR A 85 -28.39 -3.34 18.98
C THR A 85 -27.45 -4.49 18.64
N LEU A 86 -26.19 -4.41 19.06
CA LEU A 86 -25.19 -5.45 18.83
C LEU A 86 -25.48 -6.74 19.60
N GLU A 87 -26.05 -6.66 20.80
CA GLU A 87 -26.52 -7.82 21.57
C GLU A 87 -27.70 -8.51 20.90
N SER A 88 -28.62 -7.74 20.30
CA SER A 88 -29.75 -8.31 19.54
C SER A 88 -29.32 -8.97 18.23
N LEU A 89 -28.18 -8.56 17.66
CA LEU A 89 -27.67 -8.98 16.36
C LEU A 89 -26.16 -9.28 16.46
N PRO A 90 -25.76 -10.36 17.15
CA PRO A 90 -24.35 -10.67 17.41
C PRO A 90 -23.53 -10.87 16.12
N GLY A 91 -24.20 -11.22 15.02
CA GLY A 91 -23.60 -11.28 13.70
C GLY A 91 -22.98 -9.96 13.20
N LEU A 92 -23.49 -8.80 13.65
CA LEU A 92 -22.91 -7.49 13.30
C LEU A 92 -21.55 -7.27 13.96
N LEU A 93 -21.30 -7.86 15.13
CA LEU A 93 -20.01 -7.81 15.82
C LEU A 93 -18.91 -8.53 15.04
N LEU A 94 -19.27 -9.55 14.24
CA LEU A 94 -18.31 -10.22 13.34
C LEU A 94 -18.01 -9.37 12.10
N LEU A 95 -19.02 -8.65 11.61
CA LEU A 95 -18.89 -7.84 10.40
C LEU A 95 -18.04 -6.59 10.64
N GLN A 96 -18.22 -5.91 11.77
CA GLN A 96 -17.55 -4.65 12.09
C GLN A 96 -16.01 -4.71 11.98
N PRO A 97 -15.28 -5.59 12.69
CA PRO A 97 -13.82 -5.64 12.61
C PRO A 97 -13.33 -6.05 11.22
N ALA A 98 -14.04 -6.94 10.54
CA ALA A 98 -13.69 -7.37 9.20
C ALA A 98 -13.79 -6.21 8.19
N THR A 99 -14.89 -5.45 8.24
CA THR A 99 -15.07 -4.28 7.38
C THR A 99 -14.02 -3.21 7.67
N LEU A 100 -13.77 -2.89 8.95
CA LEU A 100 -12.74 -1.92 9.34
C LEU A 100 -11.35 -2.28 8.81
N ALA A 101 -10.95 -3.56 8.93
CA ALA A 101 -9.67 -4.04 8.44
C ALA A 101 -9.54 -3.89 6.91
N MET A 102 -10.58 -4.28 6.17
CA MET A 102 -10.58 -4.20 4.71
C MET A 102 -10.56 -2.76 4.20
N THR A 103 -11.31 -1.87 4.85
CA THR A 103 -11.30 -0.43 4.56
C THR A 103 -9.89 0.16 4.73
N GLY A 104 -9.17 -0.20 5.79
CA GLY A 104 -7.78 0.21 5.99
C GLY A 104 -6.84 -0.26 4.87
N ASN A 105 -6.98 -1.52 4.44
CA ASN A 105 -6.14 -2.08 3.36
C ASN A 105 -6.38 -1.39 2.01
N ILE A 106 -7.64 -1.17 1.64
CA ILE A 106 -8.01 -0.60 0.34
C ILE A 106 -7.62 0.89 0.30
N TYR A 107 -8.09 1.67 1.27
CA TYR A 107 -7.91 3.12 1.23
C TYR A 107 -6.53 3.57 1.71
N GLY A 108 -5.83 2.74 2.51
CA GLY A 108 -4.42 2.93 2.80
C GLY A 108 -3.54 2.74 1.55
N ALA A 109 -3.77 1.69 0.77
CA ALA A 109 -3.07 1.49 -0.50
C ALA A 109 -3.42 2.58 -1.55
N PHE A 110 -4.66 3.06 -1.55
CA PHE A 110 -5.05 4.25 -2.31
C PHE A 110 -4.26 5.50 -1.88
N GLY A 111 -4.20 5.77 -0.57
CA GLY A 111 -3.45 6.88 0.01
C GLY A 111 -1.95 6.84 -0.31
N SER A 112 -1.31 5.66 -0.22
CA SER A 112 0.10 5.49 -0.62
C SER A 112 0.33 5.84 -2.10
N ARG A 113 -0.57 5.41 -2.99
CA ARG A 113 -0.50 5.79 -4.42
C ARG A 113 -0.75 7.29 -4.64
N LEU A 114 -1.63 7.91 -3.86
CA LEU A 114 -1.82 9.35 -3.88
C LEU A 114 -0.56 10.10 -3.42
N GLY A 115 0.04 9.70 -2.30
CA GLY A 115 1.29 10.28 -1.77
C GLY A 115 2.43 10.22 -2.80
N THR A 116 2.64 9.05 -3.42
CA THR A 116 3.62 8.90 -4.51
C THR A 116 3.29 9.82 -5.69
N SER A 117 2.02 9.97 -6.05
CA SER A 117 1.61 10.87 -7.15
C SER A 117 1.89 12.34 -6.82
N LEU A 118 1.72 12.74 -5.55
CA LEU A 118 2.02 14.08 -5.06
C LEU A 118 3.51 14.36 -5.07
N HIS A 119 4.31 13.44 -4.51
CA HIS A 119 5.77 13.57 -4.44
C HIS A 119 6.42 13.57 -5.83
N THR A 120 5.88 12.80 -6.78
CA THR A 120 6.35 12.80 -8.18
C THR A 120 5.84 13.98 -9.02
N GLY A 121 5.04 14.89 -8.45
CA GLY A 121 4.45 16.03 -9.15
C GLY A 121 3.45 15.64 -10.25
N THR A 122 3.05 14.37 -10.30
CA THR A 122 2.05 13.85 -11.26
C THR A 122 0.62 14.08 -10.78
N PHE A 123 0.45 14.50 -9.52
CA PHE A 123 -0.84 14.87 -8.96
C PHE A 123 -1.41 16.11 -9.65
N ARG A 124 -2.48 15.88 -10.41
CA ARG A 124 -3.34 16.94 -10.93
C ARG A 124 -4.74 16.70 -10.40
N LEU A 125 -5.21 17.59 -9.54
CA LEU A 125 -6.60 17.58 -9.08
C LEU A 125 -7.48 18.00 -10.26
N THR A 126 -7.87 17.03 -11.06
CA THR A 126 -8.79 17.21 -12.19
C THR A 126 -10.01 16.35 -11.94
N THR A 127 -11.19 16.90 -12.23
CA THR A 127 -12.46 16.17 -12.17
C THR A 127 -12.57 15.10 -13.26
N ARG A 128 -11.56 15.01 -14.14
CA ARG A 128 -11.50 13.99 -15.19
C ARG A 128 -11.14 12.63 -14.62
N LEU A 129 -12.05 11.68 -14.83
CA LEU A 129 -11.88 10.27 -14.48
C LEU A 129 -10.68 9.62 -15.22
N ASP A 130 -10.28 10.15 -16.38
CA ASP A 130 -9.14 9.65 -17.15
C ASP A 130 -7.77 10.00 -16.56
N SER A 131 -7.72 10.81 -15.50
CA SER A 131 -6.46 11.07 -14.81
C SER A 131 -6.02 9.86 -13.99
N VAL A 132 -4.71 9.71 -13.77
CA VAL A 132 -4.15 8.64 -12.93
C VAL A 132 -4.80 8.63 -11.53
N VAL A 133 -5.04 9.82 -10.96
CA VAL A 133 -5.73 9.98 -9.67
C VAL A 133 -7.20 9.58 -9.77
N GLY A 134 -7.90 9.98 -10.84
CA GLY A 134 -9.30 9.63 -11.09
C GLY A 134 -9.53 8.13 -11.30
N GLN A 135 -8.70 7.48 -12.12
CA GLN A 135 -8.76 6.03 -12.36
C GLN A 135 -8.45 5.26 -11.08
N ASN A 136 -7.44 5.66 -10.31
CA ASN A 136 -7.11 5.03 -9.04
C ASN A 136 -8.24 5.22 -8.00
N THR A 137 -8.89 6.38 -8.01
CA THR A 137 -10.04 6.68 -7.16
C THR A 137 -11.22 5.77 -7.50
N LEU A 138 -11.60 5.71 -8.78
CA LEU A 138 -12.69 4.86 -9.25
C LEU A 138 -12.41 3.39 -8.99
N ALA A 139 -11.19 2.92 -9.30
CA ALA A 139 -10.77 1.54 -9.02
C ALA A 139 -10.87 1.20 -7.53
N SER A 140 -10.47 2.12 -6.65
CA SER A 140 -10.53 1.91 -5.19
C SER A 140 -11.97 1.92 -4.67
N LEU A 141 -12.86 2.75 -5.23
CA LEU A 141 -14.29 2.75 -4.89
C LEU A 141 -14.98 1.46 -5.35
N VAL A 142 -14.76 1.04 -6.60
CA VAL A 142 -15.30 -0.22 -7.14
C VAL A 142 -14.78 -1.40 -6.31
N LEU A 143 -13.48 -1.42 -5.99
CA LEU A 143 -12.90 -2.45 -5.13
C LEU A 143 -13.54 -2.45 -3.74
N GLY A 144 -13.80 -1.27 -3.15
CA GLY A 144 -14.52 -1.14 -1.88
C GLY A 144 -15.89 -1.79 -1.91
N VAL A 145 -16.68 -1.58 -2.96
CA VAL A 145 -18.00 -2.20 -3.13
C VAL A 145 -17.89 -3.72 -3.25
N VAL A 146 -16.99 -4.20 -4.12
CA VAL A 146 -16.76 -5.65 -4.31
C VAL A 146 -16.34 -6.32 -3.02
N VAL A 147 -15.40 -5.71 -2.29
CA VAL A 147 -14.93 -6.23 -1.01
C VAL A 147 -16.02 -6.17 0.05
N SER A 148 -16.87 -5.15 0.07
CA SER A 148 -17.98 -5.07 1.04
C SER A 148 -18.94 -6.25 0.91
N VAL A 149 -19.26 -6.65 -0.32
CA VAL A 149 -20.06 -7.85 -0.59
C VAL A 149 -19.31 -9.11 -0.17
N ALA A 150 -18.03 -9.23 -0.52
CA ALA A 150 -17.20 -10.38 -0.13
C ALA A 150 -17.09 -10.52 1.40
N THR A 151 -16.90 -9.42 2.12
CA THR A 151 -16.83 -9.38 3.58
C THR A 151 -18.16 -9.76 4.22
N ALA A 152 -19.31 -9.36 3.65
CA ALA A 152 -20.62 -9.81 4.12
C ALA A 152 -20.79 -11.32 4.01
N VAL A 153 -20.41 -11.91 2.88
CA VAL A 153 -20.46 -13.35 2.65
C VAL A 153 -19.52 -14.07 3.62
N ALA A 154 -18.30 -13.56 3.79
CA ALA A 154 -17.33 -14.12 4.74
C ALA A 154 -17.84 -14.05 6.18
N ALA A 155 -18.40 -12.91 6.60
CA ALA A 155 -18.97 -12.73 7.94
C ALA A 155 -20.12 -13.68 8.20
N LYS A 156 -21.03 -13.89 7.22
CA LYS A 156 -22.08 -14.91 7.33
C LYS A 156 -21.50 -16.32 7.40
N GLY A 157 -20.49 -16.63 6.60
CA GLY A 157 -19.79 -17.92 6.64
C GLY A 157 -19.19 -18.21 8.02
N VAL A 158 -18.53 -17.22 8.62
CA VAL A 158 -18.01 -17.30 10.00
C VAL A 158 -19.16 -17.47 11.00
N ALA A 159 -20.22 -16.68 10.89
CA ALA A 159 -21.37 -16.79 11.81
C ALA A 159 -22.01 -18.19 11.80
N VAL A 160 -22.10 -18.81 10.62
CA VAL A 160 -22.58 -20.20 10.48
C VAL A 160 -21.57 -21.20 11.04
N ALA A 161 -20.28 -21.02 10.78
CA ALA A 161 -19.23 -21.92 11.27
C ALA A 161 -19.12 -21.96 12.80
N PHE A 162 -19.44 -20.85 13.47
CA PHE A 162 -19.41 -20.73 14.93
C PHE A 162 -20.80 -20.85 15.60
N ASP A 163 -21.82 -21.28 14.84
CA ASP A 163 -23.21 -21.47 15.30
C ASP A 163 -23.80 -20.26 16.06
N VAL A 164 -23.48 -19.06 15.57
CA VAL A 164 -23.95 -17.82 16.19
C VAL A 164 -25.45 -17.67 15.91
N THR A 165 -26.25 -17.70 16.96
CA THR A 165 -27.71 -17.47 16.93
C THR A 165 -28.05 -16.29 17.85
N PRO A 166 -28.95 -15.38 17.47
CA PRO A 166 -29.66 -15.24 16.19
C PRO A 166 -28.80 -14.62 15.08
N THR A 167 -28.95 -15.10 13.83
CA THR A 167 -28.28 -14.48 12.67
C THR A 167 -29.28 -13.93 11.66
N MET A 168 -29.05 -12.68 11.23
CA MET A 168 -29.79 -12.07 10.12
C MET A 168 -29.63 -12.87 8.82
N SER A 169 -30.52 -12.62 7.87
CA SER A 169 -30.43 -13.21 6.53
C SER A 169 -29.13 -12.77 5.85
N LEU A 170 -28.64 -13.57 4.90
CA LEU A 170 -27.46 -13.18 4.10
C LEU A 170 -27.73 -11.87 3.34
N ALA A 171 -28.96 -11.64 2.89
CA ALA A 171 -29.34 -10.41 2.21
C ALA A 171 -29.13 -9.18 3.10
N ASP A 172 -29.52 -9.25 4.37
CA ASP A 172 -29.35 -8.15 5.32
C ASP A 172 -27.87 -7.85 5.57
N PHE A 173 -27.04 -8.89 5.72
CA PHE A 173 -25.58 -8.73 5.83
C PHE A 173 -24.99 -8.02 4.62
N VAL A 174 -25.40 -8.42 3.40
CA VAL A 174 -24.92 -7.83 2.17
C VAL A 174 -25.37 -6.37 2.06
N VAL A 175 -26.63 -6.07 2.36
CA VAL A 175 -27.17 -4.70 2.30
C VAL A 175 -26.45 -3.81 3.30
N VAL A 176 -26.39 -4.20 4.58
CA VAL A 176 -25.74 -3.40 5.63
C VAL A 176 -24.27 -3.18 5.31
N SER A 177 -23.54 -4.24 4.93
CA SER A 177 -22.12 -4.14 4.59
C SER A 177 -21.89 -3.26 3.37
N THR A 178 -22.68 -3.43 2.30
CA THR A 178 -22.49 -2.67 1.06
C THR A 178 -22.81 -1.19 1.25
N VAL A 179 -23.88 -0.87 1.99
CA VAL A 179 -24.24 0.53 2.30
C VAL A 179 -23.16 1.17 3.17
N ALA A 180 -22.77 0.50 4.27
CA ALA A 180 -21.75 1.01 5.18
C ALA A 180 -20.39 1.16 4.47
N GLY A 181 -19.96 0.15 3.71
CA GLY A 181 -18.70 0.13 3.00
C GLY A 181 -18.63 1.14 1.86
N THR A 182 -19.73 1.32 1.10
CA THR A 182 -19.81 2.37 0.07
C THR A 182 -19.74 3.76 0.70
N PHE A 183 -20.50 4.00 1.76
CA PHE A 183 -20.49 5.29 2.46
C PHE A 183 -19.11 5.60 3.04
N ALA A 184 -18.52 4.64 3.77
CA ALA A 184 -17.16 4.77 4.30
C ALA A 184 -16.14 5.03 3.19
N GLY A 185 -16.26 4.32 2.07
CA GLY A 185 -15.38 4.48 0.92
C GLY A 185 -15.44 5.88 0.31
N LEU A 186 -16.64 6.43 0.12
CA LEU A 186 -16.84 7.79 -0.37
C LEU A 186 -16.22 8.82 0.58
N VAL A 187 -16.48 8.68 1.88
CA VAL A 187 -15.95 9.59 2.91
C VAL A 187 -14.42 9.53 2.95
N LEU A 188 -13.83 8.34 2.96
CA LEU A 188 -12.38 8.17 3.03
C LEU A 188 -11.66 8.67 1.78
N VAL A 189 -12.21 8.40 0.59
CA VAL A 189 -11.69 8.96 -0.66
C VAL A 189 -11.75 10.47 -0.63
N ALA A 190 -12.88 11.05 -0.21
CA ALA A 190 -13.04 12.50 -0.13
C ALA A 190 -12.02 13.13 0.83
N ILE A 191 -11.85 12.56 2.03
CA ILE A 191 -10.85 13.00 3.01
C ILE A 191 -9.44 12.89 2.44
N ALA A 192 -9.08 11.75 1.85
CA ALA A 192 -7.75 11.53 1.29
C ALA A 192 -7.43 12.51 0.15
N LEU A 193 -8.37 12.77 -0.75
CA LEU A 193 -8.21 13.76 -1.82
C LEU A 193 -8.15 15.19 -1.27
N ALA A 194 -8.91 15.51 -0.23
CA ALA A 194 -8.88 16.82 0.42
C ALA A 194 -7.52 17.05 1.11
N LEU A 195 -7.02 16.06 1.86
CA LEU A 195 -5.70 16.12 2.50
C LEU A 195 -4.59 16.23 1.45
N ALA A 196 -4.67 15.44 0.38
CA ALA A 196 -3.73 15.52 -0.74
C ALA A 196 -3.72 16.92 -1.39
N ALA A 197 -4.90 17.49 -1.66
CA ALA A 197 -5.03 18.83 -2.22
C ALA A 197 -4.49 19.91 -1.26
N LEU A 198 -4.73 19.75 0.04
CA LEU A 198 -4.29 20.68 1.07
C LEU A 198 -2.77 20.65 1.24
N ALA A 199 -2.18 19.46 1.26
CA ALA A 199 -0.75 19.25 1.31
C ALA A 199 -0.06 19.85 0.09
N ALA A 200 -0.59 19.59 -1.12
CA ALA A 200 -0.09 20.20 -2.35
C ALA A 200 -0.13 21.73 -2.33
N ARG A 201 -1.17 22.33 -1.74
CA ARG A 201 -1.31 23.80 -1.63
C ARG A 201 -0.39 24.41 -0.58
N ARG A 202 -0.12 23.71 0.53
CA ARG A 202 0.72 24.19 1.63
C ARG A 202 2.18 23.80 1.53
N GLY A 203 2.54 22.96 0.54
CA GLY A 203 3.87 22.39 0.42
C GLY A 203 4.20 21.44 1.58
N TRP A 204 3.19 20.80 2.16
CA TRP A 204 3.40 19.77 3.18
C TRP A 204 3.80 18.46 2.50
N ASP A 205 4.82 17.81 3.05
CA ASP A 205 5.09 16.42 2.73
C ASP A 205 4.04 15.54 3.43
N LEU A 206 3.66 14.44 2.78
CA LEU A 206 2.55 13.57 3.18
C LEU A 206 3.00 12.34 3.99
N ASP A 207 4.24 12.34 4.44
CA ASP A 207 4.92 11.27 5.18
C ASP A 207 5.11 11.56 6.68
#